data_AF-A0A2V5MNY2-F1
#
_entry.id   AF-A0A2V5MNY2-F1
#
_cell.length_a   1.000
_cell.length_b   1.000
_cell.length_c   1.000
_cell.angle_alpha   90.00
_cell.angle_beta   90.00
_cell.angle_gamma   90.00
#
_symmetry.space_group_name_H-M   'P 1'
#
loop_
_entity.id
_entity.type
_entity.pdbx_description
1 polymer ?
#
loop_
_entity_poly.entity_id
_entity_poly.type
_entity_poly.pdbx_seq_one_letter_code
_entity_poly.pdbx_strand_id
1 'polypeptide(L)'
;QIATFGNTSFEFHLISELMDSVNQVRIRTGRIEAERPKIISPEHFCRMMLEGFGEKAQEYAERLREQARQIAVLRYGFQFRKSGVTEETVSAPLQSVIDRTRRAVENAANPNGAIIQGVDEAWEVCLLKFTIEMIERSAGENLGDFKRRGLI
;
A
#
# COMPACT_ATOMS: atom_id res chain seq x y z
N GLN A 1 10.04 -6.74 14.62
CA GLN A 1 9.52 -5.38 14.91
C GLN A 1 10.16 -4.44 13.91
N ILE A 2 9.39 -3.86 13.00
CA ILE A 2 9.87 -2.80 12.12
C ILE A 2 9.24 -1.50 12.64
N ALA A 3 10.04 -0.72 13.35
CA ALA A 3 9.70 0.65 13.69
C ALA A 3 10.19 1.54 12.56
N THR A 4 9.30 1.95 11.65
CA THR A 4 9.60 2.93 10.61
C THR A 4 8.60 4.08 10.68
N PHE A 5 8.88 5.01 11.59
CA PHE A 5 8.30 6.34 11.46
C PHE A 5 8.95 7.08 10.30
N GLY A 6 8.15 7.42 9.30
CA GLY A 6 8.50 8.39 8.25
C GLY A 6 8.53 7.78 6.85
N ASN A 7 9.11 6.59 6.69
CA ASN A 7 9.30 5.92 5.40
C ASN A 7 8.82 4.47 5.48
N THR A 8 7.78 4.11 4.72
CA THR A 8 7.29 2.74 4.55
C THR A 8 7.80 2.20 3.22
N SER A 9 8.41 1.01 3.22
CA SER A 9 8.80 0.33 1.99
C SER A 9 8.63 -1.16 2.13
N PHE A 10 7.96 -1.78 1.16
CA PHE A 10 7.72 -3.21 1.15
C PHE A 10 7.56 -3.73 -0.28
N GLU A 11 7.80 -5.04 -0.44
CA GLU A 11 7.45 -5.76 -1.66
C GLU A 11 6.01 -6.23 -1.56
N PHE A 12 5.22 -6.04 -2.61
CA PHE A 12 3.84 -6.48 -2.63
C PHE A 12 3.67 -7.69 -3.55
N HIS A 13 2.76 -8.57 -3.16
CA HIS A 13 2.20 -9.64 -3.98
C HIS A 13 0.69 -9.44 -4.01
N LEU A 14 0.19 -8.76 -5.05
CA LEU A 14 -1.23 -8.53 -5.24
C LEU A 14 -1.84 -9.67 -6.05
N ILE A 15 -2.85 -10.32 -5.48
CA ILE A 15 -3.49 -11.49 -6.04
C ILE A 15 -4.96 -11.15 -6.33
N SER A 16 -5.38 -11.38 -7.56
CA SER A 16 -6.75 -11.12 -8.01
C SER A 16 -7.24 -12.18 -8.99
N GLU A 17 -8.49 -12.58 -8.88
CA GLU A 17 -9.15 -13.37 -9.93
C GLU A 17 -9.42 -12.50 -11.15
N LEU A 18 -9.31 -13.09 -12.34
CA LEU A 18 -9.77 -12.48 -13.58
C LEU A 18 -11.30 -12.58 -13.66
N MET A 19 -11.97 -11.48 -13.94
CA MET A 19 -13.44 -11.42 -13.93
C MET A 19 -14.09 -12.34 -14.97
N ASP A 20 -13.46 -12.50 -16.13
CA ASP A 20 -14.03 -13.23 -17.27
C ASP A 20 -13.59 -14.70 -17.34
N SER A 21 -12.77 -15.16 -16.40
CA SER A 21 -12.13 -16.48 -16.45
C SER A 21 -12.16 -17.19 -15.10
N VAL A 22 -12.81 -18.35 -15.06
CA VAL A 22 -12.82 -19.20 -13.88
C VAL A 22 -11.43 -19.79 -13.62
N ASN A 23 -10.99 -19.79 -12.36
CA ASN A 23 -9.68 -20.33 -11.93
C ASN A 23 -8.49 -19.71 -12.68
N GLN A 24 -8.60 -18.47 -13.15
CA GLN A 24 -7.46 -17.69 -13.60
C GLN A 24 -7.19 -16.58 -12.60
N VAL A 25 -5.98 -16.62 -12.04
CA VAL A 25 -5.55 -15.69 -11.01
C VAL A 25 -4.35 -14.94 -11.54
N ARG A 26 -4.42 -13.61 -11.50
CA ARG A 26 -3.28 -12.75 -11.79
C ARG A 26 -2.57 -12.39 -10.50
N ILE A 27 -1.26 -12.57 -10.52
CA ILE A 27 -0.36 -12.18 -9.45
C ILE A 27 0.47 -11.02 -9.99
N ARG A 28 0.43 -9.90 -9.28
CA ARG A 28 1.27 -8.73 -9.54
C ARG A 28 2.25 -8.56 -8.43
N THR A 29 3.53 -8.46 -8.76
CA THR A 29 4.58 -8.20 -7.79
C THR A 29 5.30 -6.91 -8.10
N GLY A 30 5.82 -6.26 -7.07
CA GLY A 30 6.61 -5.04 -7.23
C GLY A 30 6.95 -4.44 -5.88
N ARG A 31 7.44 -3.20 -5.90
CA ARG A 31 7.82 -2.46 -4.70
C ARG A 31 6.95 -1.23 -4.54
N ILE A 32 6.60 -0.95 -3.30
CA ILE A 32 6.00 0.33 -2.91
C ILE A 32 6.90 1.04 -1.91
N GLU A 33 6.99 2.35 -2.08
CA GLU A 33 7.71 3.26 -1.20
C GLU A 33 6.76 4.42 -0.86
N ALA A 34 6.63 4.72 0.42
CA ALA A 34 5.83 5.84 0.92
C ALA A 34 6.67 6.65 1.91
N GLU A 35 6.98 7.88 1.56
CA GLU A 35 7.84 8.75 2.37
C GLU A 35 7.22 10.12 2.63
N ARG A 36 7.60 10.72 3.75
CA ARG A 36 7.26 12.11 4.03
C ARG A 36 8.19 13.04 3.23
N PRO A 37 7.65 14.09 2.59
CA PRO A 37 8.47 15.06 1.87
C PRO A 37 9.40 15.80 2.83
N LYS A 38 10.66 16.00 2.40
CA LYS A 38 11.69 16.68 3.19
C LYS A 38 11.55 18.21 3.21
N ILE A 39 10.86 18.78 2.22
CA ILE A 39 10.60 20.21 2.09
C ILE A 39 9.14 20.36 1.64
N ILE A 40 8.34 21.08 2.42
CA ILE A 40 6.95 21.42 2.08
C ILE A 40 6.92 22.90 1.73
N SER A 41 6.63 23.26 0.47
CA SER A 41 6.13 24.60 0.19
C SER A 41 4.66 24.67 0.60
N PRO A 42 4.15 25.83 1.08
CA PRO A 42 2.76 25.96 1.52
C PRO A 42 1.71 25.47 0.50
N GLU A 43 2.06 25.52 -0.79
CA GLU A 43 1.23 25.10 -1.92
C GLU A 43 1.11 23.56 -2.07
N HIS A 44 2.00 22.78 -1.45
CA HIS A 44 1.98 21.31 -1.46
C HIS A 44 1.38 20.70 -0.18
N PHE A 45 0.96 21.54 0.77
CA PHE A 45 0.23 21.08 1.95
C PHE A 45 -1.07 20.37 1.50
N CYS A 46 -1.32 19.16 2.00
CA CYS A 46 -2.44 18.30 1.62
C CYS A 46 -2.41 17.63 0.23
N ARG A 47 -1.30 17.69 -0.53
CA ARG A 47 -1.18 16.95 -1.81
C ARG A 47 -0.47 15.61 -1.62
N MET A 48 -1.16 14.52 -1.95
CA MET A 48 -0.57 13.18 -2.07
C MET A 48 0.06 13.03 -3.47
N MET A 49 1.37 12.76 -3.53
CA MET A 49 2.07 12.51 -4.80
C MET A 49 2.05 11.01 -5.08
N LEU A 50 1.63 10.60 -6.28
CA LEU A 50 1.47 9.20 -6.67
C LEU A 50 2.29 8.90 -7.92
N GLU A 51 3.55 8.53 -7.74
CA GLU A 51 4.46 8.20 -8.83
C GLU A 51 4.31 6.73 -9.25
N GLY A 52 4.14 6.49 -10.55
CA GLY A 52 4.00 5.14 -11.12
C GLY A 52 2.60 4.52 -10.94
N PHE A 53 1.64 5.25 -10.39
CA PHE A 53 0.24 4.84 -10.25
C PHE A 53 -0.62 5.32 -11.42
N GLY A 54 -1.50 4.46 -11.91
CA GLY A 54 -2.49 4.77 -12.95
C GLY A 54 -3.67 5.61 -12.47
N GLU A 55 -4.51 5.99 -13.43
CA GLU A 55 -5.60 6.98 -13.30
C GLU A 55 -6.57 6.67 -12.16
N LYS A 56 -7.04 5.42 -12.03
CA LYS A 56 -7.99 5.03 -10.97
C LYS A 56 -7.45 5.26 -9.56
N ALA A 57 -6.15 5.06 -9.35
CA ALA A 57 -5.52 5.33 -8.06
C ALA A 57 -5.39 6.84 -7.79
N GLN A 58 -5.17 7.65 -8.83
CA GLN A 58 -5.21 9.11 -8.72
C GLN A 58 -6.61 9.61 -8.33
N GLU A 59 -7.65 9.13 -9.03
CA GLU A 59 -9.04 9.47 -8.70
C GLU A 59 -9.40 9.07 -7.27
N TYR A 60 -9.00 7.87 -6.85
CA TYR A 60 -9.18 7.42 -5.47
C TYR A 60 -8.53 8.37 -4.47
N ALA A 61 -7.29 8.82 -4.72
CA ALA A 61 -6.59 9.73 -3.84
C ALA A 61 -7.24 11.13 -3.79
N GLU A 62 -7.73 11.65 -4.92
CA GLU A 62 -8.46 12.93 -4.92
C GLU A 62 -9.77 12.84 -4.11
N ARG A 63 -10.55 11.76 -4.28
CA ARG A 63 -11.74 11.51 -3.46
C ARG A 63 -11.42 11.38 -1.96
N LEU A 64 -10.28 10.76 -1.64
CA LEU A 64 -9.83 10.62 -0.25
C LEU A 64 -9.46 11.99 0.35
N ARG A 65 -8.92 12.93 -0.47
CA ARG A 65 -8.62 14.30 -0.03
C ARG A 65 -9.85 15.10 0.33
N GLU A 66 -10.97 14.91 -0.36
CA GLU A 66 -12.23 15.57 0.01
C GLU A 66 -12.69 15.17 1.42
N GLN A 67 -12.27 13.99 1.89
CA GLN A 67 -12.55 13.45 3.22
C GLN A 67 -11.40 13.68 4.24
N ALA A 68 -10.36 14.44 3.85
CA ALA A 68 -9.05 14.53 4.54
C ALA A 68 -9.07 14.99 6.00
N ARG A 69 -10.18 15.55 6.52
CA ARG A 69 -10.23 16.01 7.93
C ARG A 69 -9.92 14.89 8.93
N GLN A 70 -10.11 13.63 8.56
CA GLN A 70 -9.95 12.48 9.46
C GLN A 70 -8.67 11.65 9.21
N ILE A 71 -8.00 11.80 8.07
CA ILE A 71 -6.91 10.89 7.64
C ILE A 71 -5.54 11.53 7.89
N ALA A 72 -4.72 10.89 8.74
CA ALA A 72 -3.45 11.46 9.17
C ALA A 72 -2.43 11.56 8.03
N VAL A 73 -2.40 10.55 7.16
CA VAL A 73 -1.47 10.47 6.01
C VAL A 73 -1.62 11.66 5.07
N LEU A 74 -2.85 12.15 4.87
CA LEU A 74 -3.12 13.28 3.98
C LEU A 74 -2.62 14.61 4.53
N ARG A 75 -2.56 14.77 5.85
CA ARG A 75 -2.03 16.00 6.50
C ARG A 75 -0.51 16.15 6.34
N TYR A 76 0.20 15.04 6.16
CA TYR A 76 1.66 15.03 6.08
C TYR A 76 2.22 15.06 4.65
N GLY A 77 1.37 15.07 3.63
CA GLY A 77 1.80 15.22 2.23
C GLY A 77 2.64 14.06 1.71
N PHE A 78 2.31 12.81 2.09
CA PHE A 78 3.08 11.63 1.68
C PHE A 78 3.25 11.51 0.17
N GLN A 79 4.45 11.07 -0.22
CA GLN A 79 4.78 10.68 -1.59
C GLN A 79 4.79 9.16 -1.67
N PHE A 80 3.97 8.60 -2.56
CA PHE A 80 3.92 7.17 -2.85
C PHE A 80 4.54 6.91 -4.21
N ARG A 81 5.41 5.91 -4.28
CA ARG A 81 6.07 5.46 -5.51
C ARG A 81 5.86 3.96 -5.67
N LYS A 82 5.32 3.56 -6.81
CA LYS A 82 5.22 2.15 -7.23
C LYS A 82 6.24 1.87 -8.33
N SER A 83 7.04 0.81 -8.18
CA SER A 83 8.09 0.46 -9.14
C SER A 83 8.26 -1.05 -9.30
N GLY A 84 8.96 -1.46 -10.37
CA GLY A 84 9.35 -2.86 -10.60
C GLY A 84 8.17 -3.81 -10.77
N VAL A 85 7.07 -3.35 -11.34
CA VAL A 85 5.85 -4.17 -11.46
C VAL A 85 6.05 -5.27 -12.49
N THR A 86 5.81 -6.50 -12.08
CA THR A 86 5.71 -7.68 -12.94
C THR A 86 4.35 -8.35 -12.73
N GLU A 87 3.86 -9.02 -13.78
CA GLU A 87 2.58 -9.70 -13.75
C GLU A 87 2.73 -11.13 -14.27
N GLU A 88 2.07 -12.08 -13.60
CA GLU A 88 1.92 -13.45 -14.07
C GLU A 88 0.46 -13.89 -13.92
N THR A 89 0.00 -14.77 -14.81
CA THR A 89 -1.34 -15.36 -14.72
C THR A 89 -1.21 -16.86 -14.54
N VAL A 90 -1.88 -17.39 -13.51
CA VAL A 90 -1.83 -18.80 -13.13
C VAL A 90 -3.21 -19.41 -13.24
N SER A 91 -3.29 -20.59 -13.85
CA SER A 91 -4.54 -21.37 -13.87
C SER A 91 -4.61 -22.25 -12.62
N ALA A 92 -5.25 -21.75 -11.57
CA ALA A 92 -5.47 -22.43 -10.31
C ALA A 92 -6.56 -21.70 -9.51
N PRO A 93 -7.22 -22.38 -8.54
CA PRO A 93 -8.13 -21.71 -7.61
C PRO A 93 -7.41 -20.62 -6.81
N LEU A 94 -8.08 -19.50 -6.55
CA LEU A 94 -7.55 -18.35 -5.81
C LEU A 94 -6.89 -18.75 -4.48
N GLN A 95 -7.57 -19.56 -3.69
CA GLN A 95 -7.05 -19.97 -2.37
C GLN A 95 -5.72 -20.73 -2.50
N SER A 96 -5.59 -21.59 -3.50
CA SER A 96 -4.36 -22.34 -3.76
C SER A 96 -3.21 -21.41 -4.16
N VAL A 97 -3.50 -20.34 -4.91
CA VAL A 97 -2.52 -19.32 -5.26
C VAL A 97 -2.07 -18.55 -4.02
N ILE A 98 -3.01 -18.06 -3.20
CA ILE A 98 -2.72 -17.35 -1.94
C ILE A 98 -1.83 -18.19 -1.02
N ASP A 99 -2.17 -19.46 -0.81
CA ASP A 99 -1.43 -20.34 0.09
C ASP A 99 -0.01 -20.61 -0.40
N ARG A 100 0.17 -20.79 -1.72
CA ARG A 100 1.50 -20.95 -2.32
C ARG A 100 2.33 -19.67 -2.20
N THR A 101 1.75 -18.51 -2.50
CA THR A 101 2.44 -17.23 -2.38
C THR A 101 2.84 -16.96 -0.93
N ARG A 102 1.97 -17.27 0.04
CA ARG A 102 2.28 -17.16 1.47
C ARG A 102 3.50 -17.99 1.85
N ARG A 103 3.52 -19.28 1.49
CA ARG A 103 4.68 -20.15 1.76
C ARG A 103 5.94 -19.64 1.09
N ALA A 104 5.85 -19.10 -0.12
CA ALA A 104 7.01 -18.55 -0.83
C ALA A 104 7.58 -17.32 -0.10
N VAL A 105 6.74 -16.39 0.34
CA VAL A 105 7.16 -15.19 1.09
C VAL A 105 7.77 -15.59 2.44
N GLU A 106 7.15 -16.52 3.16
CA GLU A 106 7.65 -17.03 4.44
C GLU A 106 9.02 -17.71 4.28
N ASN A 107 9.20 -18.53 3.23
CA ASN A 107 10.43 -19.27 2.96
C ASN A 107 11.57 -18.40 2.42
N ALA A 108 11.25 -17.32 1.70
CA ALA A 108 12.24 -16.39 1.15
C ALA A 108 12.97 -15.58 2.23
N ALA A 109 12.59 -15.73 3.51
CA ALA A 109 13.08 -14.95 4.65
C ALA A 109 13.03 -13.43 4.37
N ASN A 110 12.06 -12.99 3.56
CA ASN A 110 11.85 -11.59 3.23
C ASN A 110 10.88 -11.00 4.26
N PRO A 111 11.37 -10.28 5.29
CA PRO A 111 10.52 -9.77 6.35
C PRO A 111 9.55 -8.68 5.89
N ASN A 112 9.67 -8.21 4.64
CA ASN A 112 8.96 -7.04 4.10
C ASN A 112 8.03 -7.40 2.92
N GLY A 113 7.60 -8.66 2.78
CA GLY A 113 6.63 -9.07 1.77
C GLY A 113 5.19 -8.92 2.26
N ALA A 114 4.36 -8.16 1.55
CA ALA A 114 2.92 -8.01 1.83
C ALA A 114 2.09 -8.77 0.77
N ILE A 115 1.15 -9.60 1.22
CA ILE A 115 0.20 -10.27 0.33
C ILE A 115 -1.13 -9.51 0.38
N ILE A 116 -1.59 -9.05 -0.77
CA ILE A 116 -2.78 -8.22 -0.92
C ILE A 116 -3.77 -8.95 -1.82
N GLN A 117 -4.95 -9.28 -1.31
CA GLN A 117 -6.04 -9.74 -2.16
C GLN A 117 -6.82 -8.52 -2.67
N GLY A 118 -7.05 -8.45 -3.98
CA GLY A 118 -7.71 -7.30 -4.60
C GLY A 118 -8.54 -7.67 -5.82
N VAL A 119 -9.10 -6.64 -6.44
CA VAL A 119 -9.83 -6.75 -7.71
C VAL A 119 -8.87 -6.42 -8.84
N ASP A 120 -8.88 -7.22 -9.92
CA ASP A 120 -7.92 -7.08 -11.03
C ASP A 120 -7.96 -5.70 -11.68
N GLU A 121 -9.15 -5.17 -11.91
CA GLU A 121 -9.36 -3.89 -12.60
C GLU A 121 -8.98 -2.65 -11.77
N ALA A 122 -8.91 -2.79 -10.44
CA ALA A 122 -8.67 -1.71 -9.50
C ALA A 122 -7.48 -2.02 -8.56
N TRP A 123 -6.55 -2.86 -9.02
CA TRP A 123 -5.47 -3.38 -8.20
C TRP A 123 -4.58 -2.28 -7.60
N GLU A 124 -4.33 -1.20 -8.34
CA GLU A 124 -3.53 -0.06 -7.87
C GLU A 124 -4.25 0.70 -6.74
N VAL A 125 -5.58 0.74 -6.78
CA VAL A 125 -6.41 1.31 -5.71
C VAL A 125 -6.32 0.44 -4.46
N CYS A 126 -6.37 -0.90 -4.62
CA CYS A 126 -6.19 -1.84 -3.52
C CYS A 126 -4.80 -1.66 -2.86
N LEU A 127 -3.74 -1.56 -3.67
CA LEU A 127 -2.37 -1.34 -3.18
C LEU A 127 -2.25 -0.02 -2.41
N LEU A 128 -2.78 1.07 -2.96
CA LEU A 128 -2.72 2.39 -2.33
C LEU A 128 -3.51 2.42 -1.01
N LYS A 129 -4.74 1.90 -1.01
CA LYS A 129 -5.58 1.78 0.19
C LYS A 129 -4.89 0.97 1.29
N PHE A 130 -4.34 -0.19 0.95
CA PHE A 130 -3.61 -1.03 1.90
C PHE A 130 -2.40 -0.30 2.50
N THR A 131 -1.63 0.42 1.67
CA THR A 131 -0.47 1.17 2.13
C THR A 131 -0.87 2.30 3.08
N ILE A 132 -1.94 3.04 2.77
CA ILE A 132 -2.48 4.10 3.65
C ILE A 132 -2.92 3.49 5.00
N GLU A 133 -3.69 2.41 4.98
CA GLU A 133 -4.16 1.74 6.21
C GLU A 133 -3.00 1.22 7.05
N MET A 134 -1.93 0.70 6.43
CA MET A 134 -0.72 0.27 7.13
C MET A 134 -0.03 1.44 7.83
N ILE A 135 0.13 2.58 7.15
CA ILE A 135 0.74 3.78 7.73
C ILE A 135 -0.13 4.33 8.87
N GLU A 136 -1.46 4.32 8.73
CA GLU A 136 -2.35 4.81 9.78
C GLU A 136 -2.32 3.93 11.03
N ARG A 137 -2.29 2.60 10.89
CA ARG A 137 -2.16 1.67 12.02
C ARG A 137 -0.82 1.85 12.74
N SER A 138 0.28 1.94 12.00
CA SER A 138 1.61 2.12 12.59
C SER A 138 1.77 3.49 13.28
N ALA A 139 1.11 4.54 12.77
CA ALA A 139 1.05 5.84 13.43
C ALA A 139 0.21 5.79 14.72
N GLY A 140 -0.92 5.08 14.70
CA GLY A 140 -1.84 4.95 15.84
C GLY A 140 -1.28 4.16 17.02
N GLU A 141 -0.61 3.03 16.77
CA GLU A 141 0.03 2.21 17.82
C GLU A 141 1.14 2.97 18.53
N ASN A 142 1.90 3.80 17.80
CA ASN A 142 2.96 4.61 18.37
C ASN A 142 2.47 5.91 19.04
N LEU A 143 1.35 6.49 18.60
CA LEU A 143 0.72 7.65 19.26
C LEU A 143 0.23 7.30 20.69
N GLY A 144 -0.12 6.03 20.93
CA GLY A 144 -0.41 5.51 22.27
C GLY A 144 0.78 5.56 23.23
N ASP A 145 2.02 5.55 22.70
CA ASP A 145 3.25 5.64 23.48
C ASP A 145 3.76 7.07 23.67
N PHE A 146 3.46 7.99 22.74
CA PHE A 146 3.77 9.41 22.92
C PHE A 146 2.90 10.07 24.01
N LYS A 147 1.62 9.69 24.14
CA LYS A 147 0.78 10.15 25.27
C LYS A 147 1.25 9.63 26.63
N ARG A 148 2.00 8.52 26.69
CA ARG A 148 2.57 7.98 27.93
C ARG A 148 3.90 8.62 28.35
N ARG A 149 4.53 9.43 27.49
CA ARG A 149 5.80 10.12 27.78
C ARG A 149 5.69 11.64 27.93
N GLY A 150 4.48 12.19 27.93
CA GLY A 150 4.21 13.52 28.49
C GLY A 150 4.96 14.68 27.82
N LEU A 151 4.87 14.82 26.49
CA LEU A 151 5.27 16.06 25.83
C LEU A 151 4.17 16.51 24.87
N ILE A 152 3.64 17.69 25.19
CA ILE A 152 2.71 18.55 24.45
C ILE A 152 3.36 19.10 23.18
#